data_AF-A0A3C1KC44-F1
#
_entry.id   AF-A0A3C1KC44-F1
#
_cell.length_a   1.000
_cell.length_b   1.000
_cell.length_c   1.000
_cell.angle_alpha   90.00
_cell.angle_beta   90.00
_cell.angle_gamma   90.00
#
_symmetry.space_group_name_H-M   'P 1'
#
loop_
_entity.id
_entity.type
_entity.pdbx_description
1 polymer ?
#
loop_
_entity_poly.entity_id
_entity_poly.type
_entity_poly.pdbx_seq_one_letter_code
_entity_poly.pdbx_strand_id
1 'polypeptide(L)'
;VPAPREFDMLLSSGERISMALLAMAIHSMGFEARSFTGSQAGMITDATHGAARIVDVTPVRLREALDEGAIVIVAGFQGFNRDTRDITTLGRGGSDTTAVALAAALSADVCEIYS
;
A
#
# COMPACT_ATOMS: atom_id res chain seq x y z
N VAL A 1 -12.41 23.08 -6.65
CA VAL A 1 -11.33 22.11 -6.37
C VAL A 1 -11.78 21.28 -5.17
N PRO A 2 -11.85 19.94 -5.25
CA PRO A 2 -12.26 19.11 -4.12
C PRO A 2 -11.29 19.26 -2.94
N ALA A 3 -11.75 19.03 -1.72
CA ALA A 3 -10.89 19.05 -0.53
C ALA A 3 -9.82 17.95 -0.67
N PRO A 4 -8.50 18.29 -0.66
CA PRO A 4 -7.45 17.32 -0.98
C PRO A 4 -7.46 16.06 -0.11
N ARG A 5 -7.71 16.22 1.21
CA ARG A 5 -7.83 15.09 2.15
C ARG A 5 -8.94 14.12 1.77
N GLU A 6 -10.13 14.64 1.44
CA GLU A 6 -11.27 13.80 1.06
C GLU A 6 -11.07 13.18 -0.33
N PHE A 7 -10.31 13.85 -1.20
CA PHE A 7 -9.95 13.28 -2.49
C PHE A 7 -8.98 12.10 -2.33
N ASP A 8 -7.99 12.19 -1.44
CA ASP A 8 -7.13 11.06 -1.09
C ASP A 8 -7.93 9.89 -0.49
N MET A 9 -8.86 10.19 0.42
CA MET A 9 -9.80 9.21 0.96
C MET A 9 -10.59 8.51 -0.15
N LEU A 10 -11.16 9.28 -1.08
CA LEU A 10 -11.91 8.76 -2.23
C LEU A 10 -11.02 7.84 -3.09
N LEU A 11 -9.84 8.31 -3.50
CA LEU A 11 -8.97 7.53 -4.38
C LEU A 11 -8.47 6.24 -3.72
N SER A 12 -8.22 6.27 -2.40
CA SER A 12 -7.80 5.07 -1.65
C SER A 12 -8.82 3.93 -1.71
N SER A 13 -10.11 4.24 -1.93
CA SER A 13 -11.16 3.23 -1.97
C SER A 13 -11.03 2.27 -3.16
N GLY A 14 -10.58 2.76 -4.32
CA GLY A 14 -10.40 1.94 -5.51
C GLY A 14 -9.38 0.82 -5.28
N GLU A 15 -8.21 1.18 -4.75
CA GLU A 15 -7.15 0.22 -4.43
C GLU A 15 -7.59 -0.79 -3.36
N ARG A 16 -8.40 -0.35 -2.39
CA ARG A 16 -8.95 -1.23 -1.35
C ARG A 16 -9.93 -2.26 -1.90
N ILE A 17 -10.74 -1.88 -2.88
CA ILE A 17 -11.63 -2.80 -3.60
C ILE A 17 -10.78 -3.81 -4.38
N SER A 18 -9.81 -3.35 -5.16
CA SER A 18 -8.94 -4.20 -5.98
C SER A 18 -8.14 -5.21 -5.16
N MET A 19 -7.47 -4.78 -4.09
CA MET A 19 -6.67 -5.68 -3.25
C MET A 19 -7.52 -6.76 -2.56
N ALA A 20 -8.74 -6.42 -2.15
CA ALA A 20 -9.65 -7.36 -1.50
C ALA A 20 -10.18 -8.41 -2.50
N LEU A 21 -10.55 -7.97 -3.70
CA LEU A 21 -10.94 -8.87 -4.79
C LEU A 21 -9.82 -9.82 -5.17
N LEU A 22 -8.58 -9.33 -5.28
CA LEU A 22 -7.42 -10.17 -5.58
C LEU A 22 -7.16 -11.20 -4.48
N ALA A 23 -7.26 -10.80 -3.21
CA ALA A 23 -7.12 -11.72 -2.07
C ALA A 23 -8.17 -12.85 -2.13
N MET A 24 -9.44 -12.50 -2.36
CA MET A 24 -10.52 -13.49 -2.48
C MET A 24 -10.31 -14.44 -3.68
N ALA A 25 -9.81 -13.93 -4.80
CA ALA A 25 -9.49 -14.76 -5.96
C ALA A 25 -8.37 -15.76 -5.65
N ILE A 26 -7.28 -15.32 -5.01
CA ILE A 26 -6.16 -16.19 -4.62
C ILE A 26 -6.60 -17.23 -3.58
N HIS A 27 -7.46 -16.85 -2.62
CA HIS A 27 -8.07 -17.81 -1.70
C HIS A 27 -8.90 -18.87 -2.42
N SER A 28 -9.68 -18.50 -3.45
CA SER A 28 -10.46 -19.47 -4.22
C SER A 28 -9.60 -20.48 -5.00
N MET A 29 -8.32 -20.15 -5.22
CA MET A 29 -7.31 -21.04 -5.81
C MET A 29 -6.61 -21.94 -4.79
N GLY A 30 -6.97 -21.84 -3.50
CA GLY A 30 -6.44 -22.67 -2.42
C GLY A 30 -5.18 -22.12 -1.72
N PHE A 31 -4.81 -20.87 -1.97
CA PHE A 31 -3.68 -20.21 -1.31
C PHE A 31 -4.14 -19.26 -0.21
N GLU A 32 -3.31 -19.05 0.81
CA GLU A 32 -3.55 -18.04 1.85
C GLU A 32 -3.09 -16.67 1.34
N ALA A 33 -3.98 -15.67 1.33
CA ALA A 33 -3.66 -14.30 0.91
C ALA A 33 -4.16 -13.26 1.91
N ARG A 34 -3.37 -12.20 2.14
CA ARG A 34 -3.75 -11.13 3.08
C ARG A 34 -3.55 -9.77 2.44
N SER A 35 -4.62 -8.96 2.44
CA SER A 35 -4.59 -7.60 1.90
C SER A 35 -4.32 -6.55 2.98
N PHE A 36 -3.53 -5.53 2.63
CA PHE A 36 -3.11 -4.46 3.52
C PHE A 36 -3.25 -3.09 2.85
N THR A 37 -3.86 -2.14 3.56
CA THR A 37 -3.78 -0.72 3.17
C THR A 37 -2.36 -0.18 3.32
N GLY A 38 -2.06 0.99 2.75
CA GLY A 38 -0.74 1.63 2.92
C GLY A 38 -0.41 1.87 4.40
N SER A 39 -1.40 2.26 5.21
CA SER A 39 -1.24 2.38 6.66
C SER A 39 -0.90 1.06 7.35
N GLN A 40 -1.53 -0.04 6.95
CA GLN A 40 -1.26 -1.36 7.52
C GLN A 40 0.07 -1.96 7.03
N ALA A 41 0.51 -1.57 5.83
CA ALA A 41 1.82 -1.88 5.25
C ALA A 41 2.95 -1.02 5.82
N GLY A 42 2.64 -0.03 6.67
CA GLY A 42 3.62 0.85 7.28
C GLY A 42 4.19 1.91 6.33
N MET A 43 3.45 2.30 5.29
CA MET A 43 3.84 3.35 4.34
C MET A 43 3.61 4.73 4.96
N ILE A 44 4.65 5.35 5.50
CA ILE A 44 4.55 6.64 6.19
C ILE A 44 4.91 7.77 5.26
N THR A 45 4.11 8.82 5.28
CA THR A 45 4.22 9.95 4.36
C THR A 45 4.15 11.29 5.08
N ASP A 46 4.57 12.34 4.38
CA ASP A 46 4.26 13.71 4.77
C ASP A 46 2.76 14.04 4.60
N ALA A 47 2.32 15.22 5.02
CA ALA A 47 0.90 15.61 5.01
C ALA A 47 0.43 16.24 3.67
N THR A 48 1.21 16.11 2.60
CA THR A 48 0.92 16.76 1.31
C THR A 48 -0.08 15.95 0.49
N HIS A 49 -1.37 16.08 0.78
CA HIS A 49 -2.42 15.35 0.07
C HIS A 49 -2.34 15.49 -1.46
N GLY A 50 -2.57 14.38 -2.16
CA GLY A 50 -2.49 14.27 -3.63
C GLY A 50 -1.08 14.06 -4.21
N ALA A 51 -0.03 14.33 -3.45
CA ALA A 51 1.37 14.24 -3.91
C ALA A 51 2.36 14.01 -2.75
N ALA A 52 1.94 13.22 -1.76
CA ALA A 52 2.71 13.00 -0.54
C ALA A 52 3.98 12.22 -0.84
N ARG A 53 5.06 12.50 -0.09
CA ARG A 53 6.32 11.76 -0.21
C ARG A 53 6.43 10.74 0.89
N ILE A 54 7.01 9.58 0.57
CA ILE A 54 7.35 8.56 1.55
C ILE A 54 8.47 9.10 2.44
N VAL A 55 8.22 9.11 3.74
CA VAL A 55 9.18 9.50 4.78
C VAL A 55 9.86 8.27 5.36
N ASP A 56 9.10 7.18 5.54
CA ASP A 56 9.56 5.95 6.18
C ASP A 56 8.67 4.78 5.76
N VAL A 57 9.20 3.56 5.80
CA VAL A 57 8.46 2.32 5.49
C VAL A 57 8.76 1.28 6.55
N THR A 58 7.75 0.95 7.36
CA THR A 58 7.89 -0.02 8.47
C THR A 58 6.97 -1.24 8.26
N PRO A 59 7.36 -2.21 7.41
CA PRO A 59 6.47 -3.26 6.92
C PRO A 59 6.34 -4.45 7.89
N VAL A 60 6.19 -4.18 9.19
CA VAL A 60 6.19 -5.20 10.26
C VAL A 60 5.11 -6.26 10.01
N ARG A 61 3.87 -5.82 9.79
CA ARG A 61 2.74 -6.73 9.54
C ARG A 61 2.87 -7.51 8.24
N LEU A 62 3.57 -6.95 7.26
CA LEU A 62 3.82 -7.66 5.99
C LEU A 62 4.83 -8.77 6.22
N ARG A 63 5.92 -8.48 6.95
CA ARG A 63 6.93 -9.48 7.32
C ARG A 63 6.30 -10.64 8.09
N GLU A 64 5.51 -10.35 9.12
CA GLU A 64 4.80 -11.37 9.90
C GLU A 64 3.92 -12.27 9.00
N ALA A 65 3.14 -11.67 8.10
CA ALA A 65 2.31 -12.44 7.18
C ALA A 65 3.12 -13.28 6.17
N LEU A 66 4.24 -12.75 5.67
CA LEU A 66 5.16 -13.48 4.81
C LEU A 66 5.81 -14.65 5.54
N ASP A 67 6.21 -14.46 6.81
CA ASP A 67 6.82 -15.50 7.65
C ASP A 67 5.82 -16.64 7.96
N GLU A 68 4.52 -16.33 7.98
CA GLU A 68 3.43 -17.30 8.07
C GLU A 68 3.09 -17.99 6.72
N GLY A 69 3.78 -17.63 5.63
CA GLY A 69 3.58 -18.20 4.30
C GLY A 69 2.40 -17.62 3.52
N ALA A 70 1.84 -16.49 3.95
CA ALA A 70 0.75 -15.83 3.23
C ALA A 70 1.26 -15.04 2.01
N ILE A 71 0.45 -14.98 0.96
CA ILE A 71 0.64 -14.07 -0.16
C ILE A 71 0.16 -12.68 0.26
N VAL A 72 1.09 -11.74 0.41
CA VAL A 72 0.79 -10.37 0.83
C VAL A 72 0.41 -9.50 -0.37
N ILE A 73 -0.72 -8.81 -0.25
CA ILE A 73 -1.24 -7.88 -1.25
C ILE A 73 -1.34 -6.51 -0.62
N VAL A 74 -0.63 -5.52 -1.15
CA VAL A 74 -0.67 -4.15 -0.62
C VAL A 74 -1.39 -3.26 -1.61
N ALA A 75 -2.30 -2.43 -1.11
CA ALA A 75 -2.85 -1.35 -1.92
C ALA A 75 -1.76 -0.33 -2.25
N GLY A 76 -1.49 -0.18 -3.55
CA GLY A 76 -0.52 0.79 -4.06
C GLY A 76 -0.98 2.23 -3.86
N PHE A 77 -0.12 3.18 -4.22
CA PHE A 77 -0.44 4.61 -4.36
C PHE A 77 -0.80 5.34 -3.05
N GLN A 78 -0.98 4.64 -1.94
CA GLN A 78 -1.41 5.20 -0.66
C GLN A 78 -0.34 5.08 0.44
N GLY A 79 -0.40 6.01 1.39
CA GLY A 79 0.33 5.99 2.66
C GLY A 79 -0.50 6.60 3.77
N PHE A 80 0.12 6.87 4.91
CA PHE A 80 -0.51 7.62 5.99
C PHE A 80 0.46 8.59 6.65
N ASN A 81 -0.06 9.75 7.04
CA ASN A 81 0.69 10.68 7.86
C ASN A 81 0.61 10.26 9.33
N ARG A 82 1.75 10.11 10.01
CA ARG A 82 1.79 9.68 11.43
C ARG A 82 1.15 10.69 12.38
N ASP A 83 1.24 11.99 12.09
CA ASP A 83 0.78 13.05 12.98
C ASP A 83 -0.74 13.23 12.89
N THR A 84 -1.27 13.37 11.68
CA THR A 84 -2.72 13.56 11.46
C THR A 84 -3.50 12.25 11.45
N ARG A 85 -2.83 11.12 11.19
CA ARG A 85 -3.42 9.79 10.96
C ARG A 85 -4.31 9.71 9.72
N ASP A 86 -4.16 10.67 8.82
CA ASP A 86 -4.89 10.69 7.56
C ASP A 86 -4.23 9.80 6.50
N ILE A 87 -5.06 9.27 5.61
CA ILE A 87 -4.61 8.65 4.38
C ILE A 87 -4.10 9.74 3.44
N THR A 88 -2.97 9.48 2.81
CA THR A 88 -2.41 10.34 1.77
C THR A 88 -2.15 9.55 0.50
N THR A 89 -2.12 10.21 -0.65
CA THR A 89 -1.76 9.59 -1.92
C THR A 89 -0.44 10.10 -2.48
N LEU A 90 0.29 9.24 -3.20
CA LEU A 90 1.65 9.50 -3.71
C LEU A 90 1.68 10.23 -5.07
N GLY A 91 0.51 10.50 -5.67
CA GLY A 91 0.42 11.08 -7.01
C GLY A 91 0.68 10.08 -8.15
N ARG A 92 0.98 10.57 -9.35
CA ARG A 92 1.17 9.71 -10.54
C ARG A 92 2.35 8.74 -10.35
N GLY A 93 2.17 7.49 -10.77
CA GLY A 93 3.19 6.44 -10.57
C GLY A 93 3.28 5.96 -9.12
N GLY A 94 2.28 6.28 -8.29
CA GLY A 94 2.30 5.93 -6.87
C GLY A 94 2.35 4.44 -6.60
N SER A 95 1.73 3.59 -7.43
CA SER A 95 1.79 2.13 -7.25
C SER A 95 3.19 1.58 -7.49
N ASP A 96 3.89 2.02 -8.55
CA ASP A 96 5.28 1.64 -8.80
C ASP A 96 6.20 2.13 -7.67
N THR A 97 5.95 3.34 -7.17
CA THR A 97 6.67 3.91 -6.03
C THR A 97 6.45 3.07 -4.77
N THR A 98 5.22 2.63 -4.50
CA THR A 98 4.91 1.71 -3.40
C THR A 98 5.66 0.39 -3.55
N ALA A 99 5.68 -0.20 -4.75
CA ALA A 99 6.36 -1.47 -5.01
C ALA A 99 7.87 -1.37 -4.74
N VAL A 100 8.53 -0.36 -5.29
CA VAL A 100 9.97 -0.13 -5.10
C VAL A 100 10.30 0.15 -3.62
N ALA A 101 9.49 0.96 -2.95
CA ALA A 101 9.72 1.30 -1.54
C ALA A 101 9.56 0.08 -0.62
N LEU A 102 8.56 -0.77 -0.86
CA LEU A 102 8.38 -2.02 -0.13
C LEU A 102 9.49 -3.03 -0.43
N ALA A 103 9.90 -3.14 -1.70
CA ALA A 103 11.03 -4.01 -2.08
C ALA A 103 12.30 -3.62 -1.32
N ALA A 104 12.62 -2.32 -1.25
CA ALA A 104 13.75 -1.82 -0.47
C ALA A 104 13.59 -2.13 1.04
N ALA A 105 12.43 -1.83 1.63
CA ALA A 105 12.18 -2.02 3.06
C ALA A 105 12.14 -3.50 3.48
N LEU A 106 11.71 -4.39 2.58
CA LEU A 106 11.68 -5.84 2.79
C LEU A 106 12.99 -6.52 2.36
N SER A 107 13.97 -5.77 1.85
CA SER A 107 15.20 -6.32 1.29
C SER A 107 14.93 -7.41 0.25
N ALA A 108 13.96 -7.16 -0.63
CA ALA A 108 13.62 -8.08 -1.72
C ALA A 108 14.75 -8.12 -2.76
N ASP A 109 15.01 -9.31 -3.30
CA ASP A 109 16.04 -9.50 -4.34
C ASP A 109 15.65 -8.83 -5.67
N VAL A 110 14.35 -8.79 -5.97
CA VAL A 110 13.80 -8.27 -7.23
C VAL A 110 12.50 -7.49 -6.96
N CYS A 111 12.33 -6.39 -7.70
CA CYS A 111 11.06 -5.67 -7.82
C CYS A 111 10.58 -5.78 -9.28
N GLU A 112 9.47 -6.46 -9.51
CA GLU A 112 8.90 -6.65 -10.84
C GLU A 112 7.73 -5.68 -11.06
N ILE A 113 7.73 -4.99 -12.20
CA ILE A 113 6.65 -4.10 -12.63
C ILE A 113 5.95 -4.75 -13.83
N TYR A 114 4.65 -5.02 -13.69
CA TYR A 114 3.80 -5.58 -14.73
C TYR A 114 2.98 -4.45 -15.36
N SER A 115 3.01 -4.33 -16.70
CA SER A 115 2.33 -3.28 -17.48
C SER A 115 1.51 -3.84 -18.63
#